data_AF-A0A3A9GEI6-F1
#
_entry.id   AF-A0A3A9GEI6-F1
#
_cell.length_a   1.000
_cell.length_b   1.000
_cell.length_c   1.000
_cell.angle_alpha   90.00
_cell.angle_beta   90.00
_cell.angle_gamma   90.00
#
_symmetry.space_group_name_H-M   'P 1'
#
loop_
_entity.id
_entity.type
_entity.pdbx_description
1 polymer ?
#
loop_
_entity_poly.entity_id
_entity_poly.type
_entity_poly.pdbx_seq_one_letter_code
_entity_poly.pdbx_strand_id
1 'polypeptide(L)' 'MTGGRGIVAEEECIILFLRRCTNECKPFYTIEVRRQEVVQVRGAGNCGMTPEVEAFVTAWKQRALCAPLPAAAA' A
#
# COMPACT_ATOMS: atom_id res chain seq x y z
N MET A 1 -4.75 -24.41 23.30
CA MET A 1 -3.76 -24.15 22.24
C MET A 1 -4.53 -23.96 20.93
N THR A 2 -5.08 -22.78 20.70
CA THR A 2 -5.79 -22.47 19.46
C THR A 2 -4.75 -22.00 18.45
N GLY A 3 -4.49 -22.84 17.45
CA GLY A 3 -3.51 -22.59 16.39
C GLY A 3 -3.83 -21.30 15.64
N GLY A 4 -2.82 -20.43 15.52
CA GLY A 4 -2.88 -19.24 14.70
C GLY A 4 -3.07 -19.63 13.24
N ARG A 5 -4.30 -19.51 12.75
CA ARG A 5 -4.60 -19.55 11.32
C ARG A 5 -4.03 -18.26 10.73
N GLY A 6 -2.80 -18.34 10.22
CA GLY A 6 -2.31 -17.33 9.29
C GLY A 6 -3.25 -17.35 8.09
N ILE A 7 -4.08 -16.33 7.96
CA ILE A 7 -4.91 -16.13 6.78
C ILE A 7 -3.97 -15.79 5.62
N VAL A 8 -3.56 -16.83 4.89
CA VAL A 8 -3.00 -16.66 3.55
C VAL A 8 -4.06 -15.89 2.75
N ALA A 9 -3.65 -14.80 2.08
CA ALA A 9 -4.56 -13.91 1.39
C ALA A 9 -5.28 -14.66 0.26
N GLU A 10 -6.48 -15.13 0.56
CA GLU A 10 -7.42 -15.62 -0.44
C GLU A 10 -7.86 -14.39 -1.25
N GLU A 11 -7.33 -14.31 -2.48
CA GLU A 11 -7.71 -13.43 -3.58
C GLU A 11 -7.13 -11.99 -3.55
N GLU A 12 -5.99 -11.84 -4.26
CA GLU A 12 -5.31 -10.62 -4.74
C GLU A 12 -5.04 -9.51 -3.70
N CYS A 13 -4.17 -9.82 -2.74
CA CYS A 13 -3.52 -8.83 -1.90
C CYS A 13 -2.19 -8.38 -2.50
N ILE A 14 -2.04 -7.08 -2.78
CA ILE A 14 -0.81 -6.47 -3.27
C ILE A 14 -0.18 -5.67 -2.14
N ILE A 15 1.10 -5.93 -1.85
CA ILE A 15 1.89 -5.14 -0.91
C ILE A 15 2.84 -4.23 -1.69
N LEU A 16 2.68 -2.92 -1.52
CA LEU A 16 3.54 -1.89 -2.09
C LEU A 16 4.44 -1.28 -1.00
N PHE A 17 5.62 -0.84 -1.41
CA PHE A 17 6.56 -0.15 -0.53
C PHE A 17 6.63 1.34 -0.88
N LEU A 18 6.16 2.19 0.04
CA LEU A 18 6.40 3.61 -0.03
C LEU A 18 7.84 3.88 0.41
N ARG A 19 8.65 4.51 -0.44
CA ARG A 19 10.05 4.88 -0.16
C ARG A 19 10.17 6.40 -0.18
N ARG A 20 11.14 6.93 0.55
CA ARG A 20 11.52 8.35 0.46
C ARG A 20 12.52 8.50 -0.68
N CYS A 21 12.43 9.57 -1.47
CA CYS A 21 13.41 9.85 -2.52
C CYS A 21 14.85 9.99 -1.96
N THR A 22 14.98 10.48 -0.73
CA THR A 22 16.28 10.60 -0.04
C THR A 22 16.86 9.27 0.42
N ASN A 23 16.06 8.20 0.43
CA ASN A 23 16.51 6.86 0.80
C ASN A 23 15.62 5.80 0.14
N GLU A 24 15.90 5.52 -1.13
CA GLU A 24 15.13 4.57 -1.90
C GLU A 24 15.38 3.13 -1.47
N CYS A 25 16.54 2.79 -0.92
CA CYS A 25 16.86 1.41 -0.53
C CYS A 25 16.01 0.89 0.64
N LYS A 26 15.42 1.79 1.44
CA LYS A 26 14.66 1.43 2.64
C LYS A 26 13.18 1.77 2.50
N PRO A 27 12.25 0.81 2.71
CA PRO A 27 10.84 1.13 2.78
C PRO A 27 10.56 2.04 3.97
N PHE A 28 9.77 3.08 3.73
CA PHE A 28 9.27 4.01 4.73
C PHE A 28 7.93 3.52 5.29
N TYR A 29 7.02 3.06 4.42
CA TYR A 29 5.76 2.41 4.78
C TYR A 29 5.49 1.20 3.86
N THR A 30 4.68 0.27 4.35
CA THR A 30 4.02 -0.76 3.55
C THR A 30 2.56 -0.36 3.32
N ILE A 31 2.09 -0.47 2.08
CA ILE A 31 0.71 -0.21 1.67
C ILE A 31 0.12 -1.53 1.19
N GLU A 32 -0.95 -1.97 1.82
CA GLU A 32 -1.69 -3.16 1.44
C GLU A 32 -2.91 -2.74 0.61
N VAL A 33 -3.01 -3.29 -0.59
CA VAL A 33 -4.11 -3.05 -1.52
C VAL A 33 -4.86 -4.35 -1.76
N ARG A 34 -6.17 -4.32 -1.64
CA ARG A 34 -7.07 -5.43 -2.00
C ARG A 34 -8.22 -4.89 -2.81
N ARG A 35 -8.51 -5.51 -3.96
CA ARG A 35 -9.65 -5.10 -4.82
C ARG A 35 -9.66 -3.59 -5.13
N GLN A 36 -8.49 -3.03 -5.46
CA GLN A 36 -8.26 -1.60 -5.74
C GLN A 36 -8.50 -0.64 -4.55
N GLU A 37 -8.60 -1.18 -3.34
CA GLU A 37 -8.76 -0.39 -2.10
C GLU A 37 -7.51 -0.52 -1.23
N VAL A 38 -7.07 0.59 -0.63
CA VAL A 38 -6.01 0.58 0.37
C VAL A 38 -6.60 0.14 1.70
N VAL A 39 -6.29 -1.09 2.13
CA VAL A 39 -6.86 -1.67 3.36
C VAL A 39 -5.98 -1.45 4.58
N GLN A 40 -4.68 -1.23 4.38
CA GLN A 40 -3.73 -1.03 5.46
C GLN A 40 -2.52 -0.22 5.01
N VAL A 41 -2.07 0.71 5.85
CA VAL A 41 -0.79 1.42 5.69
C VAL A 41 -0.06 1.42 7.03
N ARG A 42 1.17 0.90 7.04
CA ARG A 42 1.97 0.72 8.27
C ARG A 42 3.41 1.13 8.07
N GLY A 43 3.93 1.90 9.02
CA GLY A 43 5.34 2.27 9.08
C GLY A 43 6.12 1.28 9.95
N ALA A 44 7.39 1.62 10.20
CA ALA A 44 8.24 0.83 11.09
C ALA A 44 7.60 0.66 12.49
N GLY A 45 7.59 -0.56 13.01
CA GLY A 45 6.92 -0.87 14.28
C GLY A 45 5.39 -0.80 14.22
N ASN A 46 4.80 -0.99 13.04
CA ASN A 46 3.35 -0.90 12.81
C ASN A 46 2.72 0.46 13.14
N CYS A 47 3.54 1.53 13.15
CA CYS A 47 3.03 2.87 13.39
C CYS A 47 2.04 3.29 12.29
N GLY A 48 1.09 4.15 12.68
CA GLY A 48 0.16 4.76 11.75
C GLY A 48 0.84 5.77 10.83
N MET A 49 0.11 6.24 9.82
CA MET A 49 0.58 7.27 8.90
C MET A 49 0.81 8.59 9.64
N THR A 50 1.86 9.31 9.23
CA THR A 50 1.94 10.75 9.52
C THR A 50 0.98 11.52 8.61
N PRO A 51 0.64 12.79 8.93
CA PRO A 51 -0.23 13.61 8.07
C PRO A 51 0.31 13.76 6.63
N GLU A 52 1.63 13.85 6.47
CA GLU A 52 2.31 13.89 5.17
C GLU A 52 2.05 12.61 4.36
N VAL A 53 2.15 11.45 5.01
CA VAL A 53 1.96 10.14 4.37
C VAL A 53 0.50 9.91 4.03
N GLU A 54 -0.43 10.32 4.90
CA GLU A 54 -1.86 10.23 4.65
C GLU A 54 -2.27 11.08 3.44
N ALA A 55 -1.77 12.32 3.35
CA ALA A 55 -2.00 13.19 2.20
C ALA A 55 -1.45 12.58 0.90
N PHE A 56 -0.23 12.03 0.96
CA PHE A 56 0.38 11.35 -0.19
C PHE A 56 -0.43 10.14 -0.65
N VAL A 57 -0.77 9.22 0.27
CA VAL A 57 -1.51 7.99 -0.06
C VAL A 57 -2.89 8.33 -0.63
N THR A 58 -3.56 9.35 -0.09
CA THR A 58 -4.85 9.82 -0.60
C THR A 58 -4.74 10.29 -2.05
N ALA A 59 -3.77 11.16 -2.35
CA ALA A 59 -3.54 11.64 -3.71
C ALA A 59 -3.12 10.52 -4.67
N TRP A 60 -2.26 9.60 -4.21
CA TRP A 60 -1.82 8.44 -4.99
C TRP A 60 -2.99 7.50 -5.32
N LYS A 61 -3.86 7.19 -4.35
CA LYS A 61 -5.04 6.34 -4.55
C LYS A 61 -5.92 6.84 -5.69
N GLN A 62 -6.22 8.14 -5.69
CA GLN A 62 -7.03 8.77 -6.75
C GLN A 62 -6.38 8.64 -8.14
N ARG A 63 -5.06 8.67 -8.22
CA ARG A 63 -4.31 8.64 -9.49
C ARG A 63 -3.99 7.24 -9.99
N ALA A 64 -3.70 6.30 -9.10
CA ALA A 64 -3.16 5.00 -9.45
C ALA A 64 -4.19 3.87 -9.37
N LEU A 65 -5.21 4.01 -8.52
CA LEU A 65 -6.25 3.00 -8.35
C LEU A 65 -7.57 3.42 -9.02
N CYS A 66 -7.89 4.71 -9.04
CA CYS A 66 -9.15 5.21 -9.62
C CYS A 66 -9.03 5.71 -11.07
N ALA A 67 -7.82 5.85 -11.62
CA ALA A 67 -7.65 6.27 -13.00
C ALA A 67 -7.80 5.06 -13.95
N PRO A 68 -8.47 5.21 -15.11
CA PRO A 68 -8.43 4.18 -16.15
C PRO A 68 -6.98 3.93 -16.55
N LEU A 69 -6.59 2.66 -16.67
CA LEU A 69 -5.31 2.31 -17.27
C LEU A 69 -5.26 2.98 -18.65
N PRO A 70 -4.23 3.76 -19.01
CA PRO A 70 -4.11 4.23 -20.38
C PRO A 70 -4.14 2.99 -21.28
N ALA A 71 -5.02 3.00 -22.29
CA ALA A 71 -5.07 1.95 -23.29
C ALA A 71 -3.63 1.74 -23.78
N ALA A 72 -3.11 0.54 -23.58
CA ALA A 72 -1.72 0.21 -23.86
C ALA A 72 -1.34 0.78 -25.24
N ALA A 73 -0.27 1.58 -25.29
CA ALA A 73 0.30 2.00 -26.55
C ALA A 73 0.71 0.75 -27.32
N ALA A 74 -0.05 0.45 -28.38
CA ALA A 74 0.16 -0.65 -29.31
C ALA A 74 1.28 -0.29 -30.31
#